data_AF-A0A1G3BGY0-F1
#
_entry.id   AF-A0A1G3BGY0-F1
#
_cell.length_a   1.000
_cell.length_b   1.000
_cell.length_c   1.000
_cell.angle_alpha   90.00
_cell.angle_beta   90.00
_cell.angle_gamma   90.00
#
_symmetry.space_group_name_H-M   'P 1'
#
loop_
_entity.id
_entity.type
_entity.pdbx_description
1 polymer ?
#
loop_
_entity_poly.entity_id
_entity_poly.type
_entity_poly.pdbx_seq_one_letter_code
_entity_poly.pdbx_strand_id
1 'polypeptide(L)'
;MIVASSKPFQEIKQMLSGFKKVCVLGCGSCVTICHTGGEKQVTELAAQLRLSAKLEGRQIEVREDSTLRQCEWEFIDNIKDVIKDCDAVLSIACGIGVQYMAEKFPRIRIFPGVNTTFMGGPIEQGVFWERCGGCGNCILGTTGGLCSVSRCA
;
A
#
# COMPACT_ATOMS: atom_id res chain seq x y z
N MET A 1 -12.68 5.68 -3.52
CA MET A 1 -11.26 5.46 -3.12
C MET A 1 -11.01 3.98 -2.95
N ILE A 2 -9.78 3.51 -3.12
CA ILE A 2 -9.41 2.13 -2.76
C ILE A 2 -9.20 2.07 -1.25
N VAL A 3 -9.90 1.16 -0.58
CA VAL A 3 -9.76 0.87 0.84
C VAL A 3 -8.78 -0.28 1.01
N ALA A 4 -7.91 -0.18 2.01
CA ALA A 4 -6.95 -1.22 2.34
C ALA A 4 -6.73 -1.30 3.86
N SER A 5 -6.42 -2.50 4.35
CA SER A 5 -6.05 -2.77 5.74
C SER A 5 -4.59 -3.22 5.82
N SER A 6 -3.88 -2.85 6.88
CA SER A 6 -2.51 -3.31 7.09
C SER A 6 -2.44 -4.83 7.16
N LYS A 7 -1.43 -5.42 6.51
CA LYS A 7 -1.17 -6.85 6.70
C LYS A 7 -0.71 -7.11 8.13
N PRO A 8 -0.98 -8.31 8.69
CA PRO A 8 -0.39 -8.72 9.96
C PRO A 8 1.13 -8.57 9.92
N PHE A 9 1.72 -8.00 10.98
CA PHE A 9 3.16 -7.74 11.01
C PHE A 9 4.02 -9.01 10.85
N GLN A 10 3.54 -10.16 11.34
CA GLN A 10 4.24 -11.44 11.15
C GLN A 10 4.31 -11.86 9.68
N GLU A 11 3.25 -11.62 8.90
CA GLU A 11 3.25 -11.89 7.46
C GLU A 11 4.27 -11.00 6.73
N ILE A 12 4.31 -9.70 7.10
CA ILE A 12 5.29 -8.75 6.58
C ILE A 12 6.73 -9.21 6.89
N LYS A 13 7.00 -9.62 8.13
CA LYS A 13 8.31 -10.14 8.52
C LYS A 13 8.71 -11.38 7.74
N GLN A 14 7.78 -12.30 7.52
CA GLN A 14 8.03 -13.52 6.75
C GLN A 14 8.36 -13.19 5.29
N MET A 15 7.61 -12.29 4.65
CA MET A 15 7.89 -11.83 3.28
C MET A 15 9.27 -11.17 3.15
N LEU A 16 9.67 -10.40 4.16
CA LEU A 16 10.94 -9.68 4.17
C LEU A 16 12.11 -10.51 4.75
N SER A 17 11.87 -11.78 5.10
CA SER A 17 12.92 -12.64 5.64
C SER A 17 14.04 -12.85 4.62
N GLY A 18 15.29 -12.66 5.05
CA GLY A 18 16.48 -12.80 4.21
C GLY A 18 16.92 -11.52 3.48
N PHE A 19 16.10 -10.46 3.45
CA PHE A 19 16.50 -9.16 2.89
C PHE A 19 17.18 -8.29 3.94
N LYS A 20 18.25 -7.57 3.55
CA LYS A 20 19.05 -6.75 4.48
C LYS A 20 18.78 -5.26 4.32
N LYS A 21 18.53 -4.81 3.10
CA LYS A 21 18.19 -3.42 2.78
C LYS A 21 16.76 -3.33 2.26
N VAL A 22 15.85 -2.88 3.11
CA VAL A 22 14.44 -2.78 2.78
C VAL A 22 14.01 -1.32 2.74
N CYS A 23 13.27 -0.90 1.72
CA CYS A 23 12.57 0.38 1.73
C CYS A 23 11.10 0.15 2.11
N VAL A 24 10.59 0.88 3.11
CA VAL A 24 9.15 0.99 3.35
C VAL A 24 8.65 2.19 2.57
N LEU A 25 7.74 1.97 1.62
CA LEU A 25 7.30 2.98 0.67
C LEU A 25 5.80 3.28 0.81
N GLY A 26 5.50 4.51 1.21
CA GLY A 26 4.15 5.06 1.37
C GLY A 26 3.45 5.41 0.05
N CYS A 27 2.11 5.40 0.06
CA CYS A 27 1.25 5.88 -1.03
C CYS A 27 0.27 6.91 -0.48
N GLY A 28 0.58 8.20 -0.71
CA GLY A 28 -0.01 9.38 -0.10
C GLY A 28 -1.46 9.72 -0.46
N SER A 29 -2.22 8.79 -1.06
CA SER A 29 -3.57 9.06 -1.58
C SER A 29 -4.66 8.19 -0.94
N CYS A 30 -5.27 7.26 -1.69
CA CYS A 30 -6.47 6.52 -1.26
C CYS A 30 -6.28 5.76 0.07
N VAL A 31 -5.14 5.09 0.22
CA VAL A 31 -4.83 4.25 1.39
C VAL A 31 -4.35 5.07 2.60
N THR A 32 -3.86 6.30 2.39
CA THR A 32 -3.57 7.23 3.50
C THR A 32 -4.83 7.62 4.26
N ILE A 33 -5.96 7.78 3.55
CA ILE A 33 -7.26 8.05 4.18
C ILE A 33 -7.67 6.88 5.09
N CYS A 34 -7.25 5.65 4.76
CA CYS A 34 -7.48 4.46 5.57
C CYS A 34 -6.53 4.36 6.78
N HIS A 35 -5.60 5.31 6.95
CA HIS A 35 -4.51 5.24 7.91
C HIS A 35 -3.62 4.00 7.76
N THR A 36 -3.43 3.53 6.53
CA THR A 36 -2.67 2.30 6.23
C THR A 36 -1.50 2.51 5.26
N GLY A 37 -1.44 3.65 4.56
CA GLY A 37 -0.45 3.89 3.51
C GLY A 37 0.36 5.19 3.57
N GLY A 38 0.11 6.08 4.53
CA GLY A 38 0.76 7.40 4.60
C GLY A 38 2.14 7.39 5.26
N GLU A 39 2.81 8.55 5.28
CA GLU A 39 4.14 8.73 5.89
C GLU A 39 4.18 8.27 7.36
N LYS A 40 3.12 8.55 8.13
CA LYS A 40 3.02 8.07 9.51
C LYS A 40 3.13 6.55 9.59
N GLN A 41 2.46 5.82 8.70
CA GLN A 41 2.52 4.35 8.66
C GLN A 41 3.88 3.85 8.18
N VAL A 42 4.54 4.58 7.27
CA VAL A 42 5.93 4.28 6.86
C VAL A 42 6.85 4.28 8.08
N THR A 43 6.84 5.37 8.86
CA THR A 43 7.70 5.51 10.04
C THR A 43 7.39 4.49 11.13
N GLU A 44 6.11 4.24 11.42
CA GLU A 44 5.69 3.22 12.39
C GLU A 44 6.17 1.83 11.99
N LEU A 45 5.97 1.44 10.74
CA LEU A 45 6.33 0.12 10.25
C LEU A 45 7.85 -0.06 10.14
N ALA A 46 8.58 0.98 9.72
CA ALA A 46 10.03 0.97 9.69
C ALA A 46 10.63 0.81 11.10
N ALA A 47 10.09 1.51 12.10
CA ALA A 47 10.49 1.34 13.50
C ALA A 47 10.22 -0.08 14.01
N GLN A 48 9.04 -0.65 13.71
CA GLN A 48 8.71 -2.03 14.08
C GLN A 48 9.65 -3.06 13.44
N LEU A 49 9.99 -2.89 12.15
CA LEU A 49 10.94 -3.77 11.44
C LEU A 49 12.34 -3.73 12.07
N ARG A 50 12.87 -2.53 12.35
CA ARG A 50 14.18 -2.35 13.00
C ARG A 50 14.20 -2.99 14.39
N LEU A 51 13.16 -2.77 15.19
CA LEU A 51 13.04 -3.34 16.54
C LEU A 51 12.96 -4.87 16.49
N SER A 52 12.11 -5.43 15.63
CA SER A 52 11.97 -6.89 15.51
C SER A 52 13.26 -7.55 15.05
N ALA A 53 13.98 -6.95 14.10
CA ALA A 53 15.27 -7.47 13.66
C ALA A 53 16.30 -7.46 14.79
N LYS A 54 16.38 -6.37 15.56
CA LYS A 54 17.26 -6.26 16.73
C LYS A 54 16.96 -7.35 17.77
N LEU A 55 15.69 -7.58 18.08
CA LEU A 55 15.26 -8.63 19.03
C LEU A 55 15.62 -10.03 18.56
N GLU A 56 15.71 -10.25 17.25
CA GLU A 56 16.07 -11.52 16.63
C GLU A 56 17.56 -11.64 16.30
N GLY A 57 18.38 -10.67 16.71
CA GLY A 57 19.81 -10.65 16.41
C GLY A 57 20.15 -10.49 14.92
N ARG A 58 19.20 -10.00 14.11
CA ARG A 58 19.37 -9.76 12.68
C ARG A 58 19.71 -8.29 12.44
N GLN A 59 20.58 -8.01 11.47
CA GLN A 59 20.82 -6.65 10.98
C GLN A 59 19.93 -6.37 9.76
N ILE A 60 19.23 -5.24 9.81
CA ILE A 60 18.42 -4.72 8.70
C ILE A 60 18.63 -3.20 8.59
N GLU A 61 18.88 -2.71 7.39
CA GLU A 61 18.79 -1.30 7.02
C GLU A 61 17.38 -1.08 6.48
N VAL A 62 16.63 -0.19 7.13
CA VAL A 62 15.29 0.19 6.66
C VAL A 62 15.36 1.64 6.17
N ARG A 63 15.07 1.86 4.89
CA ARG A 63 14.84 3.18 4.31
C ARG A 63 13.35 3.51 4.35
N GLU A 64 13.04 4.78 4.45
CA GLU A 64 11.68 5.30 4.53
C GLU A 64 11.50 6.29 3.40
N ASP A 65 10.40 6.16 2.65
CA ASP A 65 10.04 7.13 1.62
C ASP A 65 8.54 7.08 1.36
N SER A 66 8.01 8.09 0.66
CA SER A 66 6.63 8.10 0.22
C SER A 66 6.46 8.87 -1.09
N THR A 67 5.44 8.48 -1.86
CA THR A 67 5.04 9.24 -3.05
C THR A 67 3.52 9.42 -3.04
N LEU A 68 3.01 10.40 -3.79
CA LEU A 68 1.58 10.71 -3.81
C LEU A 68 0.75 9.51 -4.29
N ARG A 69 1.21 8.86 -5.37
CA ARG A 69 0.56 7.68 -5.97
C ARG A 69 1.60 6.72 -6.52
N GLN A 70 1.50 5.46 -6.13
CA GLN A 70 2.36 4.39 -6.69
C GLN A 70 1.80 3.78 -7.97
N CYS A 71 0.55 4.07 -8.32
CA CYS A 71 -0.12 3.60 -9.54
C CYS A 71 -0.07 4.60 -10.70
N GLU A 72 0.87 5.54 -10.67
CA GLU A 72 1.06 6.58 -11.68
C GLU A 72 2.56 6.76 -11.93
N TRP A 73 2.97 6.71 -13.20
CA TRP A 73 4.37 6.60 -13.61
C TRP A 73 5.21 7.80 -13.18
N GLU A 74 4.63 8.99 -13.30
CA GLU A 74 5.25 10.28 -12.99
C GLU A 74 5.64 10.40 -11.52
N PHE A 75 4.86 9.78 -10.64
CA PHE A 75 5.10 9.80 -9.19
C PHE A 75 6.11 8.75 -8.73
N ILE A 76 6.22 7.62 -9.44
CA ILE A 76 7.18 6.57 -9.12
C ILE A 76 8.56 6.80 -9.76
N ASP A 77 8.68 7.65 -10.77
CA ASP A 77 9.99 8.01 -11.32
C ASP A 77 10.86 8.75 -10.29
N ASN A 78 10.24 9.53 -9.40
CA ASN A 78 10.94 10.32 -8.38
C ASN A 78 11.60 9.49 -7.27
N ILE A 79 11.17 8.25 -7.07
CA ILE A 79 11.67 7.39 -5.97
C ILE A 79 12.80 6.44 -6.43
N LYS A 80 13.13 6.43 -7.73
CA LYS A 80 14.08 5.50 -8.32
C LYS A 80 15.43 5.50 -7.59
N ASP A 81 15.92 6.69 -7.25
CA ASP A 81 17.20 6.85 -6.57
C ASP A 81 17.19 6.34 -5.13
N VAL A 82 16.02 6.32 -4.48
CA VAL A 82 15.87 5.83 -3.11
C VAL A 82 15.87 4.30 -3.08
N ILE A 83 15.15 3.67 -4.02
CA ILE A 83 14.94 2.22 -4.00
C ILE A 83 16.03 1.43 -4.72
N LYS A 84 16.83 2.04 -5.61
CA LYS A 84 17.84 1.32 -6.42
C LYS A 84 18.89 0.57 -5.61
N ASP A 85 19.15 1.01 -4.37
CA ASP A 85 20.13 0.38 -3.47
C ASP A 85 19.48 -0.60 -2.48
N CYS A 86 18.16 -0.82 -2.57
CA CYS A 86 17.42 -1.72 -1.70
C CYS A 86 17.30 -3.11 -2.33
N ASP A 87 17.38 -4.14 -1.49
CA ASP A 87 17.15 -5.52 -1.91
C ASP A 87 15.65 -5.78 -2.12
N ALA A 88 14.81 -5.09 -1.35
CA ALA A 88 13.35 -5.19 -1.41
C ALA A 88 12.65 -3.87 -1.04
N VAL A 89 11.42 -3.71 -1.54
CA VAL A 89 10.52 -2.62 -1.18
C VAL A 89 9.25 -3.22 -0.58
N LEU A 90 8.90 -2.80 0.63
CA LEU A 90 7.60 -3.00 1.22
C LEU A 90 6.69 -1.83 0.85
N SER A 91 5.88 -2.02 -0.18
CA SER A 91 4.89 -1.04 -0.62
C SER A 91 3.64 -1.13 0.24
N ILE A 92 3.29 -0.04 0.93
CA ILE A 92 2.00 0.08 1.64
C ILE A 92 0.93 0.76 0.76
N ALA A 93 1.00 0.55 -0.57
CA ALA A 93 -0.04 0.93 -1.53
C ALA A 93 -1.09 -0.17 -1.71
N CYS A 94 -2.20 0.15 -2.38
CA CYS A 94 -3.12 -0.88 -2.84
C CYS A 94 -2.49 -1.79 -3.91
N GLY A 95 -3.18 -2.88 -4.27
CA GLY A 95 -2.66 -3.89 -5.20
C GLY A 95 -2.30 -3.34 -6.59
N ILE A 96 -2.94 -2.26 -7.05
CA ILE A 96 -2.57 -1.60 -8.31
C ILE A 96 -1.21 -0.92 -8.18
N GLY A 97 -0.98 -0.18 -7.09
CA GLY A 97 0.31 0.48 -6.84
C GLY A 97 1.45 -0.53 -6.72
N VAL A 98 1.22 -1.65 -6.02
CA VAL A 98 2.21 -2.73 -5.91
C VAL A 98 2.57 -3.30 -7.29
N GLN A 99 1.59 -3.49 -8.18
CA GLN A 99 1.82 -3.98 -9.54
C GLN A 99 2.61 -2.99 -10.39
N TYR A 100 2.24 -1.71 -10.37
CA TYR A 100 2.97 -0.66 -11.10
C TYR A 100 4.42 -0.55 -10.64
N MET A 101 4.66 -0.63 -9.33
CA MET A 101 6.01 -0.67 -8.76
C MET A 101 6.81 -1.87 -9.26
N ALA A 102 6.20 -3.06 -9.29
CA ALA A 102 6.85 -4.28 -9.78
C ALA A 102 7.16 -4.21 -11.28
N GLU A 103 6.28 -3.61 -12.08
CA GLU A 103 6.47 -3.39 -13.52
C GLU A 103 7.59 -2.37 -13.79
N LYS A 104 7.62 -1.25 -13.05
CA LYS A 104 8.65 -0.22 -13.20
C LYS A 104 10.04 -0.72 -12.83
N PHE A 105 10.12 -1.50 -11.75
CA PHE A 105 11.37 -1.90 -11.11
C PHE A 105 11.50 -3.43 -11.07
N PRO A 106 11.59 -4.11 -12.23
CA PRO A 106 11.51 -5.57 -12.31
C PRO A 106 12.69 -6.29 -11.65
N ARG A 107 13.77 -5.58 -11.33
CA ARG A 107 14.95 -6.13 -10.63
C ARG A 107 14.85 -6.04 -9.11
N ILE A 108 13.88 -5.30 -8.59
CA ILE A 108 13.69 -5.09 -7.14
C ILE A 108 12.49 -5.93 -6.69
N ARG A 109 12.60 -6.61 -5.55
CA ARG A 109 11.49 -7.39 -5.00
C ARG A 109 10.49 -6.44 -4.34
N ILE A 110 9.29 -6.33 -4.90
CA ILE A 110 8.20 -5.51 -4.37
C ILE A 110 7.23 -6.40 -3.60
N PHE A 111 7.00 -6.08 -2.32
CA PHE A 111 6.08 -6.79 -1.44
C PHE A 111 4.92 -5.88 -1.03
N PRO A 112 3.68 -6.41 -0.99
CA PRO A 112 2.54 -5.68 -0.44
C PRO A 112 2.63 -5.62 1.10
N GLY A 113 2.47 -4.44 1.69
CA GLY A 113 2.35 -4.22 3.13
C GLY A 113 0.90 -4.08 3.61
N VAL A 114 -0.06 -4.03 2.68
CA VAL A 114 -1.49 -3.92 2.97
C VAL A 114 -2.28 -4.93 2.14
N ASN A 115 -3.49 -5.26 2.60
CA ASN A 115 -4.50 -5.99 1.86
C ASN A 115 -5.48 -4.97 1.26
N THR A 116 -5.64 -4.96 -0.06
CA THR A 116 -6.72 -4.19 -0.70
C THR A 116 -8.03 -4.86 -0.42
N THR A 117 -9.02 -4.12 0.07
CA THR A 117 -10.31 -4.68 0.48
C THR A 117 -11.39 -4.39 -0.55
N PHE A 118 -11.71 -3.12 -0.81
CA PHE A 118 -12.81 -2.74 -1.70
C PHE A 118 -12.70 -1.29 -2.19
N MET A 119 -13.53 -0.91 -3.17
CA MET A 119 -13.71 0.48 -3.59
C MET A 119 -14.84 1.13 -2.79
N GLY A 120 -14.46 2.05 -1.91
CA GLY A 120 -15.38 2.61 -0.93
C GLY A 120 -15.18 4.08 -0.67
N GLY A 121 -15.75 4.52 0.44
CA GLY A 121 -15.56 5.83 1.05
C GLY A 121 -15.84 5.77 2.56
N PRO A 122 -15.35 6.75 3.32
CA PRO A 122 -15.61 6.83 4.75
C PRO A 122 -17.09 7.11 5.00
N ILE A 123 -17.65 6.46 6.02
CA ILE A 123 -18.95 6.84 6.61
C ILE A 123 -18.73 7.55 7.95
N GLU A 124 -17.71 7.14 8.68
CA GLU A 124 -17.22 7.77 9.92
C GLU A 124 -15.69 7.64 9.94
N GLN A 125 -15.03 8.32 10.87
CA GLN A 125 -13.57 8.23 10.98
C GLN A 125 -13.14 6.79 11.26
N GLY A 126 -12.33 6.21 10.35
CA GLY A 126 -11.88 4.82 10.45
C GLY A 126 -12.92 3.77 10.05
N VAL A 127 -14.14 4.18 9.69
CA VAL A 127 -15.20 3.26 9.23
C VAL A 127 -15.47 3.49 7.75
N PHE A 128 -15.27 2.44 6.95
CA PHE A 128 -15.37 2.49 5.50
C PHE A 128 -16.48 1.56 5.01
N TRP A 129 -17.19 2.01 3.98
CA TRP A 129 -18.25 1.23 3.35
C TRP A 129 -18.00 1.11 1.85
N GLU A 130 -18.30 -0.05 1.27
CA GLU A 130 -18.17 -0.29 -0.17
C GLU A 130 -19.20 0.53 -0.95
N ARG A 131 -18.74 1.27 -1.96
CA ARG A 131 -19.61 2.18 -2.74
C ARG A 131 -19.64 1.83 -4.22
N CYS A 132 -18.67 1.08 -4.73
CA CYS A 132 -18.54 0.73 -6.14
C CYS A 132 -17.95 -0.67 -6.29
N GLY A 133 -18.53 -1.50 -7.17
CA GLY A 133 -18.02 -2.84 -7.47
C GLY A 133 -17.03 -2.88 -8.63
N GLY A 134 -16.81 -1.75 -9.33
CA GLY A 134 -15.89 -1.69 -10.47
C GLY A 134 -16.29 -2.57 -11.65
N CYS A 135 -17.59 -2.76 -11.89
CA CYS A 135 -18.11 -3.69 -12.89
C CYS A 135 -17.85 -3.30 -14.36
N GLY A 136 -17.36 -2.09 -14.63
CA GLY A 136 -17.13 -1.57 -15.99
C GLY A 136 -18.39 -1.16 -16.77
N ASN A 137 -19.59 -1.50 -16.27
CA ASN A 137 -20.88 -1.22 -16.92
C ASN A 137 -21.73 -0.26 -16.07
N CYS A 138 -21.28 0.99 -15.94
CA CYS A 138 -21.88 1.95 -15.01
C CYS A 138 -23.27 2.41 -15.46
N ILE A 139 -24.30 2.20 -14.62
CA ILE A 139 -25.67 2.67 -14.84
C ILE A 139 -26.12 3.74 -13.82
N LEU A 140 -25.19 4.37 -13.12
CA LEU A 140 -25.50 5.33 -12.05
C LEU A 140 -26.34 6.52 -12.53
N GLY A 141 -26.26 6.88 -13.81
CA GLY A 141 -27.12 7.88 -14.43
C GLY A 141 -28.61 7.52 -14.39
N THR A 142 -28.95 6.23 -14.48
CA THR A 142 -30.33 5.73 -14.44
C THR A 142 -30.82 5.51 -13.00
N THR A 143 -29.91 5.13 -12.09
CA THR A 143 -30.26 4.84 -10.69
C THR A 143 -30.17 6.07 -9.78
N GLY A 144 -29.92 7.26 -10.32
CA GLY A 144 -29.77 8.49 -9.53
C GLY A 144 -28.57 8.48 -8.58
N GLY A 145 -27.48 7.81 -8.96
CA GLY A 145 -26.25 7.72 -8.17
C GLY A 145 -26.21 6.58 -7.14
N LEU A 146 -27.23 5.71 -7.09
CA LEU A 146 -27.22 4.52 -6.24
C LEU A 146 -26.64 3.31 -6.98
N CYS A 147 -25.51 2.77 -6.51
CA CYS A 147 -24.91 1.59 -7.11
C CYS A 147 -25.75 0.34 -6.79
N SER A 148 -26.40 -0.24 -7.79
CA SER A 148 -27.21 -1.47 -7.63
C SER A 148 -26.36 -2.71 -7.30
N VAL A 149 -25.07 -2.71 -7.64
CA VAL A 149 -24.16 -3.84 -7.40
C VAL A 149 -23.67 -3.86 -5.95
N SER A 150 -23.21 -2.72 -5.42
CA SER A 150 -22.57 -2.66 -4.10
C SER A 150 -23.40 -2.02 -3.00
N ARG A 151 -24.53 -1.38 -3.33
CA ARG A 151 -25.37 -0.65 -2.34
C ARG A 151 -26.80 -1.16 -2.24
N CYS A 152 -27.19 -2.16 -3.02
CA CYS A 152 -28.54 -2.72 -3.04
C CYS A 152 -28.55 -4.27 -2.91
N ALA A 153 -27.39 -4.86 -2.65
CA ALA A 153 -27.19 -6.31 -2.47
C ALA A 153 -26.99 -6.64 -0.98
#